data_AF-R7WRH9-F1
#
_entry.id   AF-R7WRH9-F1
#
_cell.length_a   1.000
_cell.length_b   1.000
_cell.length_c   1.000
_cell.angle_alpha   90.00
_cell.angle_beta   90.00
_cell.angle_gamma   90.00
#
_symmetry.space_group_name_H-M   'P 1'
#
loop_
_entity.id
_entity.type
_entity.pdbx_description
1 polymer ?
#
loop_
_entity_poly.entity_id
_entity_poly.type
_entity_poly.pdbx_seq_one_letter_code
_entity_poly.pdbx_strand_id
1 'polypeptide(L)' 'MTQCAQQLLVRHAGGEQLFDTTTFTVDDKSAVLLVFSDPGRKLCIAAFNREFWIAAEFVEREEVDDG' A
#
# COMPACT_ATOMS: atom_id res chain seq x y z
N MET A 1 -14.41 -8.90 -18.63
CA MET A 1 -13.08 -8.36 -18.32
C MET A 1 -12.88 -8.65 -16.84
N THR A 2 -12.08 -9.65 -16.50
CA THR A 2 -11.81 -9.98 -15.09
C THR A 2 -10.95 -8.85 -14.54
N GLN A 3 -11.50 -8.05 -13.64
CA GLN A 3 -10.78 -6.95 -13.03
C GLN A 3 -9.88 -7.58 -11.96
N CYS A 4 -8.59 -7.77 -12.26
CA CYS A 4 -7.62 -8.22 -11.26
C CYS A 4 -7.71 -7.28 -10.05
N ALA A 5 -8.02 -7.82 -8.87
CA ALA A 5 -8.00 -7.04 -7.65
C ALA A 5 -6.56 -6.57 -7.41
N GLN A 6 -6.35 -5.26 -7.30
CA GLN A 6 -5.02 -4.69 -7.06
C GLN A 6 -4.84 -4.44 -5.56
N GLN A 7 -3.71 -4.87 -5.02
CA GLN A 7 -3.30 -4.58 -3.64
C GLN A 7 -2.07 -3.66 -3.65
N LEU A 8 -1.89 -2.89 -2.58
CA LEU A 8 -0.69 -2.10 -2.37
C LEU A 8 0.33 -2.91 -1.57
N LEU A 9 1.48 -3.20 -2.17
CA LEU A 9 2.65 -3.75 -1.49
C LEU A 9 3.54 -2.60 -1.01
N VAL A 10 3.78 -2.54 0.30
CA VAL A 10 4.76 -1.63 0.90
C VAL A 10 5.96 -2.44 1.39
N ARG A 11 7.13 -2.16 0.84
CA ARG A 11 8.41 -2.67 1.33
C ARG A 11 8.98 -1.69 2.35
N HIS A 12 9.32 -2.17 3.54
CA HIS A 12 9.91 -1.39 4.61
C HIS A 12 11.03 -2.16 5.31
N ALA A 13 11.78 -1.51 6.22
CA ALA A 13 12.93 -2.11 6.90
C ALA A 13 12.60 -3.38 7.71
N GLY A 14 11.33 -3.60 8.04
CA GLY A 14 10.84 -4.78 8.75
C GLY A 14 10.32 -5.90 7.84
N GLY A 15 10.38 -5.74 6.52
CA GLY A 15 9.86 -6.70 5.54
C GLY A 15 8.85 -6.06 4.59
N GLU A 16 7.81 -6.83 4.28
CA GLU A 16 6.79 -6.48 3.29
C GLU A 16 5.41 -6.52 3.93
N GLN A 17 4.57 -5.53 3.59
CA GLN A 17 3.20 -5.44 4.09
C GLN A 17 2.23 -5.12 2.95
N LEU A 18 1.18 -5.94 2.83
CA LEU A 18 0.12 -5.78 1.83
C LEU A 18 -1.08 -5.05 2.42
N PHE A 19 -1.70 -4.21 1.60
CA PHE A 19 -2.91 -3.47 1.93
C PHE A 19 -3.95 -3.61 0.82
N ASP A 20 -5.20 -3.95 1.20
CA ASP A 20 -6.38 -3.87 0.33
C ASP A 20 -6.77 -2.40 0.14
N THR A 21 -6.01 -1.70 -0.70
CA THR A 21 -6.29 -0.33 -1.12
C THR A 21 -5.80 -0.07 -2.53
N THR A 22 -6.38 0.96 -3.14
CA THR A 22 -6.00 1.49 -4.45
C THR A 22 -5.39 2.88 -4.36
N THR A 23 -5.11 3.38 -3.15
CA THR A 23 -4.58 4.73 -2.96
C THR A 23 -3.54 4.83 -1.86
N PHE A 24 -2.48 5.55 -2.17
CA PHE A 24 -1.48 6.01 -1.21
C PHE A 24 -0.99 7.39 -1.64
N THR A 25 -0.30 8.08 -0.73
CA THR A 25 0.38 9.34 -1.05
C THR A 25 1.67 9.43 -0.27
N VAL A 26 2.61 10.21 -0.76
CA VAL A 26 3.79 10.62 0.01
C VAL A 26 3.58 12.07 0.42
N ASP A 27 3.71 12.35 1.71
CA ASP A 27 3.76 13.73 2.21
C ASP A 27 5.11 14.35 1.83
N ASP A 28 5.11 15.36 0.96
CA ASP A 28 6.35 15.94 0.40
C ASP A 28 7.24 16.60 1.47
N LYS A 29 6.63 17.16 2.53
CA LYS A 29 7.36 17.86 3.60
C LYS A 29 8.10 16.91 4.53
N SER A 30 7.47 15.77 4.86
CA SER A 30 7.98 14.81 5.85
C SER A 30 8.53 13.54 5.19
N ALA A 31 8.31 13.38 3.88
CA ALA A 31 8.59 12.18 3.10
C ALA A 31 8.04 10.89 3.74
N VAL A 32 6.90 11.02 4.41
CA VAL A 32 6.15 9.93 5.04
C VAL A 32 5.22 9.34 3.98
N LEU A 33 5.26 8.03 3.82
CA LEU A 33 4.28 7.29 3.02
C LEU A 33 3.01 7.11 3.84
N LEU A 34 1.87 7.54 3.30
CA LEU A 34 0.55 7.38 3.91
C LEU A 34 -0.33 6.48 3.04
N VAL A 35 -0.90 5.46 3.65
CA VAL A 35 -1.78 4.49 3.03
C VAL A 35 -3.21 4.72 3.54
N PHE A 36 -4.17 4.83 2.63
CA PHE A 36 -5.57 5.10 2.98
C PHE A 36 -6.45 3.91 2.65
N SER A 37 -7.56 3.69 3.38
CA SER A 37 -8.50 2.60 3.08
C SER A 37 -9.40 2.88 1.87
N ASP A 38 -9.56 4.14 1.50
CA ASP A 38 -10.52 4.59 0.49
C ASP A 38 -9.90 5.63 -0.44
N PRO A 39 -10.30 5.68 -1.72
CA PRO A 39 -9.78 6.65 -2.70
C PRO A 39 -10.05 8.11 -2.32
N GLY A 40 -11.05 8.37 -1.46
CA GLY A 40 -11.33 9.70 -0.90
C GLY A 40 -10.34 10.12 0.19
N ARG A 41 -9.38 9.26 0.56
CA ARG A 41 -8.34 9.50 1.58
C ARG A 41 -8.93 9.90 2.93
N LYS A 42 -10.12 9.40 3.28
CA LYS A 42 -10.82 9.79 4.52
C LYS A 42 -10.22 9.11 5.74
N LEU A 43 -9.69 7.91 5.57
CA LEU A 43 -9.09 7.14 6.66
C LEU A 43 -7.69 6.65 6.28
N CYS A 44 -6.70 7.13 7.03
CA CYS A 44 -5.32 6.65 6.95
C CYS A 44 -5.19 5.36 7.77
N ILE A 45 -4.81 4.26 7.13
CA ILE A 45 -4.70 2.92 7.75
C ILE A 45 -3.25 2.52 8.05
N ALA A 46 -2.27 3.13 7.38
CA ALA A 46 -0.86 2.96 7.72
C ALA A 46 -0.05 4.20 7.35
N ALA A 47 1.04 4.41 8.08
CA ALA A 47 2.00 5.48 7.82
C ALA A 47 3.41 4.93 8.01
N PHE A 48 4.31 5.21 7.06
CA PHE A 48 5.69 4.76 7.11
C PHE A 48 6.64 5.95 6.98
N ASN A 49 7.55 6.08 7.95
CA ASN A 49 8.55 7.13 7.98
C ASN A 49 9.57 6.97 6.85
N ARG A 50 10.04 8.10 6.30
CA ARG A 50 11.01 8.17 5.20
C ARG A 50 12.20 7.22 5.34
N GLU A 51 12.73 7.10 6.56
CA GLU A 51 13.94 6.33 6.84
C GLU A 51 13.71 4.82 6.79
N PHE A 52 12.45 4.37 6.80
CA PHE A 52 12.09 2.97 6.95
C PHE A 52 11.27 2.42 5.78
N TRP A 53 10.61 3.24 4.97
CA TRP A 53 9.94 2.74 3.75
C TRP A 53 10.90 2.75 2.56
N ILE A 54 10.84 1.69 1.76
CA ILE A 54 11.76 1.41 0.66
C ILE A 54 11.04 1.61 -0.67
N ALA A 55 9.87 1.00 -0.82
CA ALA A 55 9.06 1.08 -2.04
C ALA A 55 7.57 0.86 -1.73
N ALA A 56 6.71 1.42 -2.58
CA ALA A 56 5.27 1.18 -2.57
C ALA A 56 4.79 0.96 -4.01
N GLU A 57 4.23 -0.21 -4.30
CA GLU A 57 3.82 -0.61 -5.65
C GLU A 57 2.48 -1.33 -5.62
N PHE A 58 1.64 -1.10 -6.64
CA PHE A 58 0.41 -1.87 -6.79
C PHE A 58 0.74 -3.21 -7.47
N VAL A 59 0.36 -4.29 -6.80
CA VAL A 59 0.56 -5.66 -7.26
C VAL A 59 -0.79 -6.32 -7.52
N GLU A 60 -0.81 -7.30 -8.41
CA GLU A 60 -1.97 -8.16 -8.58
C GLU A 60 -2.14 -9.00 -7.32
N ARG A 61 -3.37 -9.01 -6.78
CA ARG A 61 -3.73 -9.92 -5.70
C ARG A 61 -3.65 -11.34 -6.26
N GLU A 62 -2.66 -12.10 -5.81
CA GLU A 62 -2.67 -13.54 -6.03
C GLU A 62 -3.85 -14.11 -5.24
N GLU A 63 -4.92 -14.51 -5.93
CA GLU A 63 -5.92 -15.39 -5.36
C GLU A 63 -5.19 -16.71 -5.07
N VAL A 64 -4.79 -16.92 -3.82
CA VAL A 64 -4.35 -18.23 -3.34
C VAL A 64 -5.52 -19.20 -3.52
N ASP A 65 -5.47 -19.95 -4.62
CA ASP A 65 -6.27 -21.14 -4.86
C ASP A 65 -5.83 -22.18 -3.82
N ASP A 66 -6.51 -22.19 -2.67
CA ASP A 66 -6.41 -23.24 -1.66
C ASP A 66 -7.15 -24.46 -2.22
N GLY A 67 -6.40 -25.32 -2.92
CA GLY A 67 -6.88 -26.55 -3.55
C GLY A 67 -7.24 -27.66 -2.57
#